data_AF-A0A3B0R8L9-F1
#
_entry.id   AF-A0A3B0R8L9-F1
#
_cell.length_a   1.000
_cell.length_b   1.000
_cell.length_c   1.000
_cell.angle_alpha   90.00
_cell.angle_beta   90.00
_cell.angle_gamma   90.00
#
_symmetry.space_group_name_H-M   'P 1'
#
loop_
_entity.id
_entity.type
_entity.pdbx_description
1 polymer ?
#
loop_
_entity_poly.entity_id
_entity_poly.type
_entity_poly.pdbx_seq_one_letter_code
_entity_poly.pdbx_strand_id
1 'polypeptide(L)' 'MNYILFDGPSRNNLLPFTYTRPVADIRVGILTIREKWETYLASTTSTVTEDYLTDKFPMVEFEENI' A
#
# COMPACT_ATOMS: atom_id res chain seq x y z
N MET A 1 -1.11 1.68 -16.60
CA MET A 1 -2.07 1.27 -15.56
C MET A 1 -1.42 1.37 -14.20
N ASN A 2 -1.88 2.30 -13.37
CA ASN A 2 -1.45 2.44 -11.98
C ASN A 2 -2.47 1.78 -11.07
N TYR A 3 -2.01 0.94 -10.14
CA TYR A 3 -2.90 0.23 -9.22
C TYR A 3 -2.82 0.87 -7.84
N ILE A 4 -3.98 1.20 -7.28
CA ILE A 4 -4.07 1.85 -5.97
C ILE A 4 -4.50 0.82 -4.93
N LEU A 5 -3.61 0.55 -3.97
CA LEU A 5 -3.90 -0.33 -2.84
C LEU A 5 -4.58 0.48 -1.72
N PHE A 6 -5.58 -0.12 -1.07
CA PHE A 6 -6.32 0.50 0.03
C PHE A 6 -6.12 -0.31 1.32
N ASP A 7 -5.82 0.37 2.43
CA ASP A 7 -5.54 -0.27 3.72
C ASP A 7 -6.75 -0.98 4.37
N GLY A 8 -7.97 -0.64 3.94
CA GLY A 8 -9.21 -1.36 4.27
C GLY A 8 -9.55 -1.46 5.78
N PRO A 9 -10.68 -2.11 6.14
CA PRO A 9 -11.10 -2.25 7.54
C PRO A 9 -10.14 -3.11 8.38
N SER A 10 -9.34 -3.96 7.72
CA SER A 10 -8.37 -4.85 8.37
C SER A 10 -7.18 -4.11 8.99
N ARG A 11 -6.97 -2.83 8.67
CA ARG A 11 -5.87 -2.02 9.21
C ARG A 11 -5.83 -2.01 10.75
N ASN A 12 -6.99 -1.87 11.39
CA ASN A 12 -7.10 -1.81 12.86
C ASN A 12 -6.71 -3.13 13.53
N ASN A 13 -6.94 -4.25 12.84
CA ASN A 13 -6.57 -5.58 13.33
C ASN A 13 -5.04 -5.83 13.24
N LEU A 14 -4.31 -4.99 12.51
CA LEU A 14 -2.87 -5.10 12.29
C LEU A 14 -2.06 -4.08 13.10
N LEU A 15 -2.72 -3.36 14.01
CA LEU A 15 -2.02 -2.56 15.01
C LEU A 15 -1.15 -3.48 15.89
N PRO A 16 0.07 -3.06 16.26
CA PRO A 16 0.63 -1.70 16.13
C PRO A 16 1.39 -1.43 14.83
N PHE A 17 1.48 -2.38 13.89
CA PHE A 17 2.33 -2.23 12.71
C PHE A 17 1.84 -1.10 11.78
N THR A 18 0.53 -0.97 11.64
CA THR A 18 -0.13 0.03 10.80
C THR A 18 -0.12 1.45 11.38
N TYR A 19 0.48 1.66 12.56
CA TYR A 19 0.71 3.01 13.08
C TYR A 19 1.71 3.80 12.24
N THR A 20 2.73 3.14 11.66
CA THR A 20 3.87 3.84 11.04
C THR A 20 4.06 3.57 9.54
N ARG A 21 3.23 2.69 8.98
CA ARG A 21 3.29 2.25 7.57
C ARG A 21 1.94 1.69 7.13
N PRO A 22 1.64 1.66 5.82
CA PRO A 22 0.47 0.98 5.30
C PRO A 22 0.52 -0.54 5.44
N VAL A 23 -0.63 -1.19 5.29
CA VAL A 23 -0.77 -2.64 5.22
C VAL A 23 0.03 -3.20 4.05
N ALA A 24 0.04 -2.52 2.90
CA ALA A 24 0.81 -2.92 1.72
C ALA A 24 2.32 -3.09 2.00
N ASP A 25 2.87 -2.33 2.95
CA ASP A 25 4.29 -2.32 3.28
C ASP A 25 4.64 -3.30 4.42
N ILE A 26 3.69 -4.12 4.86
CA ILE A 26 3.95 -5.20 5.82
C ILE A 26 4.63 -6.36 5.10
N ARG A 27 5.74 -6.83 5.67
CA ARG A 27 6.45 -8.03 5.18
C ARG A 27 5.70 -9.30 5.57
N VAL A 28 5.52 -10.18 4.59
CA VAL A 28 4.93 -11.51 4.77
C VAL A 28 5.90 -12.52 4.16
N GLY A 29 6.84 -12.97 5.00
CA GLY A 29 8.06 -13.67 4.57
C GLY A 29 9.14 -12.68 4.17
N ILE A 30 9.80 -12.92 3.04
CA ILE A 30 10.86 -12.05 2.51
C ILE A 30 10.26 -10.79 1.87
N LEU A 31 9.14 -10.95 1.16
CA LEU A 31 8.48 -9.87 0.41
C LEU A 31 7.38 -9.19 1.22
N THR A 32 7.19 -7.90 0.96
CA THR A 32 6.01 -7.11 1.33
C THR A 32 4.79 -7.48 0.50
N ILE A 33 3.61 -7.10 0.98
CA ILE A 33 2.36 -7.27 0.21
C ILE A 33 2.42 -6.46 -1.09
N ARG A 34 2.99 -5.26 -1.06
CA ARG A 34 3.27 -4.42 -2.23
C ARG A 34 4.11 -5.16 -3.27
N GLU A 35 5.28 -5.65 -2.87
CA GLU A 35 6.21 -6.33 -3.80
C GLU A 35 5.56 -7.56 -4.44
N LYS A 36 4.69 -8.27 -3.71
CA LYS A 36 3.91 -9.40 -4.27
C LYS A 36 2.97 -8.94 -5.39
N TRP A 37 2.23 -7.86 -5.17
CA TRP A 37 1.33 -7.30 -6.18
C TRP A 37 2.09 -6.70 -7.36
N GLU A 38 3.16 -5.96 -7.12
CA GLU A 38 4.01 -5.39 -8.18
C GLU A 38 4.64 -6.49 -9.06
N THR A 39 5.07 -7.60 -8.44
CA THR A 39 5.55 -8.77 -9.18
C THR A 39 4.45 -9.40 -10.03
N TYR A 40 3.22 -9.49 -9.52
CA TYR A 40 2.10 -10.12 -10.22
C TYR A 40 1.54 -9.24 -11.35
N LEU A 41 1.42 -7.93 -11.10
CA LEU A 41 0.82 -6.96 -12.02
C LEU A 41 1.84 -6.37 -13.00
N ALA A 42 3.14 -6.61 -12.79
CA ALA A 42 4.24 -6.03 -13.55
C ALA A 42 4.15 -4.50 -13.68
N SER A 43 3.62 -3.84 -12.65
CA SER A 43 3.39 -2.40 -12.59
C SER A 43 3.68 -1.88 -11.19
N THR A 44 4.04 -0.60 -11.08
CA THR A 44 4.20 0.09 -9.80
C THR A 44 2.84 0.34 -9.17
N THR A 45 2.76 0.26 -7.85
CA THR A 45 1.52 0.48 -7.11
C THR A 45 1.64 1.66 -6.16
N SER A 46 0.56 2.40 -5.99
CA SER A 46 0.42 3.44 -4.96
C SER A 46 -0.46 2.94 -3.83
N THR A 47 -0.45 3.61 -2.67
CA THR A 47 -1.33 3.22 -1.56
C THR A 47 -2.00 4.43 -0.96
N VAL A 48 -3.31 4.32 -0.77
CA VAL A 48 -4.09 5.31 -0.03
C VAL A 48 -3.98 4.98 1.45
N THR A 49 -3.43 5.92 2.19
CA THR A 49 -3.16 5.80 3.63
C THR A 49 -3.93 6.87 4.40
N GLU A 50 -3.91 6.77 5.72
CA GLU A 50 -4.43 7.83 6.59
C GLU A 50 -3.68 9.15 6.35
N ASP A 51 -4.33 10.28 6.62
CA ASP A 51 -3.79 11.62 6.37
C ASP A 51 -2.38 11.81 6.95
N TYR A 52 -2.16 11.30 8.17
CA TYR A 52 -0.89 11.44 8.88
C TYR A 52 0.27 10.59 8.29
N LEU A 53 -0.04 9.63 7.41
CA LEU A 53 0.94 8.82 6.67
C LEU A 53 1.14 9.32 5.24
N THR A 54 0.24 10.16 4.73
CA THR A 54 0.22 10.59 3.32
C THR A 54 1.48 11.35 2.94
N ASP A 55 2.05 12.16 3.84
CA ASP A 55 3.32 12.86 3.62
C ASP A 55 4.49 11.91 3.33
N LYS A 56 4.46 10.71 3.95
CA LYS A 56 5.53 9.70 3.82
C LYS A 56 5.23 8.69 2.71
N PHE A 57 3.96 8.43 2.45
CA PHE A 57 3.48 7.48 1.44
C PHE A 57 2.52 8.22 0.49
N PRO A 58 3.05 9.10 -0.37
CA PRO A 58 2.22 9.88 -1.27
C PRO A 58 1.52 8.97 -2.27
N MET A 59 0.23 9.20 -2.51
CA MET A 59 -0.45 8.58 -3.63
C MET A 59 -0.02 9.29 -4.91
N VAL A 60 0.35 8.52 -5.93
CA VAL A 60 0.63 9.05 -7.27
C VAL A 60 -0.52 8.60 -8.16
N GLU A 61 -1.26 9.56 -8.71
CA GLU A 61 -2.29 9.30 -9.73
C GLU A 61 -1.66 9.38 -11.12
N PHE A 62 -1.98 8.42 -11.99
CA PHE A 62 -1.62 8.44 -13.42
C PHE A 62 -2.90 8.60 -14.28
N GLU A 63 -2.74 8.74 -15.60
CA GLU A 63 -3.87 8.90 -16.54
C GLU A 63 -4.86 7.73 -16.52
N GLU A 64 -4.43 6.53 -16.14
CA GLU A 64 -5.27 5.34 -15.96
C GLU A 64 -5.00 4.69 -14.59
N ASN A 65 -5.92 4.88 -13.63
CA ASN A 65 -5.89 4.26 -12.30
C ASN A 65 -6.96 3.18 -12.18
N ILE A 66 -6.61 2.02 -11.59
CA ILE A 66 -7.49 0.90 -11.25
C ILE A 66 -7.44 0.62 -9.75
#